data_AF-A0AA88W1J3-F1
#
_entry.id   AF-A0AA88W1J3-F1
#
_cell.length_a   1.000
_cell.length_b   1.000
_cell.length_c   1.000
_cell.angle_alpha   90.00
_cell.angle_beta   90.00
_cell.angle_gamma   90.00
#
_symmetry.space_group_name_H-M   'P 1'
#
loop_
_entity.id
_entity.type
_entity.pdbx_description
1 polymer ?
#
loop_
_entity_poly.entity_id
_entity_poly.type
_entity_poly.pdbx_seq_one_letter_code
_entity_poly.pdbx_strand_id
1 'polypeptide(L)'
;MIKSWLKTASGLKVQQLDIQQQALKLTANRLSTVDSIMIYSGLYDIVKAKAIAGKVIQEVNKKYKCLEIDLDGLYKRMLLLKKKKYAAVKVQFKDGPEVKERKGLDIVRRDWSVLSKEVGEFCLDQILSEKSCEEVVESIHNELKKVQDDMRNGEIALEKYVITKTLTRPPEAYPDAKSQPHVEVALRLKQSGIVTGCSAGDTVPYIICCEQ
;
A
#
# COMPACT_ATOMS: atom_id res chain seq x y z
N MET A 1 -10.43 -23.06 5.01
CA MET A 1 -11.81 -23.46 5.36
C MET A 1 -12.84 -22.39 5.00
N ILE A 2 -12.73 -21.14 5.50
CA ILE A 2 -13.68 -20.06 5.18
C ILE A 2 -13.72 -19.69 3.68
N LYS A 3 -12.56 -19.70 3.00
CA LYS A 3 -12.48 -19.55 1.53
C LYS A 3 -13.20 -20.65 0.75
N SER A 4 -13.23 -21.87 1.30
CA SER A 4 -13.95 -23.00 0.71
C SER A 4 -15.45 -22.82 0.90
N TRP A 5 -15.87 -22.40 2.10
CA TRP A 5 -17.27 -22.12 2.42
C TRP A 5 -17.88 -20.97 1.59
N LEU A 6 -17.14 -19.87 1.38
CA LEU A 6 -17.58 -18.78 0.49
C LEU A 6 -17.75 -19.22 -0.97
N LYS A 7 -17.03 -20.26 -1.41
CA LYS A 7 -17.22 -20.84 -2.75
C LYS A 7 -18.51 -21.67 -2.84
N THR A 8 -18.88 -22.37 -1.77
CA THR A 8 -20.08 -23.24 -1.69
C THR A 8 -21.36 -22.56 -1.19
N ALA A 9 -21.29 -21.34 -0.63
CA ALA A 9 -22.45 -20.58 -0.16
C ALA A 9 -23.40 -20.06 -1.29
N SER A 10 -23.28 -20.57 -2.51
CA SER A 10 -24.12 -20.28 -3.69
C SER A 10 -25.56 -20.83 -3.60
N GLY A 11 -26.00 -21.31 -2.43
CA GLY A 11 -27.28 -22.00 -2.24
C GLY A 11 -28.44 -21.16 -1.69
N LEU A 12 -28.27 -19.85 -1.46
CA LEU A 12 -29.35 -18.98 -0.96
C LEU A 12 -29.88 -18.08 -2.10
N LYS A 13 -31.02 -18.50 -2.67
CA LYS A 13 -31.94 -17.79 -3.59
C LYS A 13 -31.28 -16.90 -4.65
N VAL A 14 -31.11 -17.54 -5.81
CA VAL A 14 -30.69 -17.06 -7.12
C VAL A 14 -31.77 -16.11 -7.70
N GLN A 15 -31.34 -15.16 -8.54
CA GLN A 15 -32.10 -14.13 -9.29
C GLN A 15 -32.10 -12.71 -8.71
N GLN A 16 -30.92 -12.13 -8.45
CA GLN A 16 -30.61 -10.70 -8.69
C GLN A 16 -29.15 -10.30 -8.37
N LEU A 17 -28.33 -11.22 -7.87
CA LEU A 17 -27.03 -10.91 -7.24
C LEU A 17 -25.78 -11.36 -8.03
N ASP A 18 -25.89 -11.77 -9.30
CA ASP A 18 -24.77 -12.39 -10.03
C ASP A 18 -23.54 -11.48 -10.19
N ILE A 19 -23.74 -10.18 -10.43
CA ILE A 19 -22.65 -9.20 -10.57
C ILE A 19 -22.00 -8.91 -9.20
N GLN A 20 -22.81 -8.83 -8.13
CA GLN A 20 -22.31 -8.59 -6.77
C GLN A 20 -21.62 -9.83 -6.17
N GLN A 21 -22.07 -11.04 -6.49
CA GLN A 21 -21.45 -12.28 -6.02
C GLN A 21 -20.13 -12.59 -6.75
N GLN A 22 -20.00 -12.28 -8.04
CA GLN A 22 -18.71 -12.36 -8.74
C GLN A 22 -17.72 -11.33 -8.19
N ALA A 23 -18.16 -10.10 -7.92
CA ALA A 23 -17.36 -9.10 -7.22
C ALA A 23 -16.95 -9.58 -5.82
N LEU A 24 -17.85 -10.20 -5.05
CA LEU A 24 -17.55 -10.79 -3.74
C LEU A 24 -16.51 -11.92 -3.83
N LYS A 25 -16.67 -12.85 -4.78
CA LYS A 25 -15.77 -13.99 -5.01
C LYS A 25 -14.38 -13.55 -5.50
N LEU A 26 -14.30 -12.53 -6.36
CA LEU A 26 -13.04 -11.96 -6.85
C LEU A 26 -12.31 -11.16 -5.75
N THR A 27 -13.05 -10.36 -4.98
CA THR A 27 -12.52 -9.55 -3.87
C THR A 27 -12.02 -10.43 -2.72
N ALA A 28 -12.79 -11.45 -2.33
CA ALA A 28 -12.40 -12.39 -1.27
C ALA A 28 -11.17 -13.24 -1.63
N ASN A 29 -11.00 -13.65 -2.90
CA ASN A 29 -9.84 -14.43 -3.32
C ASN A 29 -8.55 -13.60 -3.48
N ARG A 30 -8.64 -12.32 -3.90
CA ARG A 30 -7.45 -11.45 -4.07
C ARG A 30 -6.97 -10.80 -2.77
N LEU A 31 -7.86 -10.47 -1.84
CA LEU A 31 -7.49 -9.73 -0.61
C LEU A 31 -7.22 -10.58 0.62
N SER A 32 -7.67 -11.84 0.64
CA SER A 32 -7.61 -12.60 1.89
C SER A 32 -6.16 -12.94 2.28
N THR A 33 -5.72 -12.35 3.39
CA THR A 33 -4.54 -12.82 4.12
C THR A 33 -4.91 -14.07 4.93
N VAL A 34 -4.01 -14.57 5.78
CA VAL A 34 -4.26 -15.82 6.53
C VAL A 34 -5.50 -15.66 7.44
N ASP A 35 -5.72 -14.45 7.95
CA ASP A 35 -6.70 -14.19 9.03
C ASP A 35 -7.71 -13.07 8.70
N SER A 36 -7.69 -12.50 7.49
CA SER A 36 -8.60 -11.40 7.12
C SER A 36 -9.36 -11.64 5.81
N ILE A 37 -10.60 -11.15 5.77
CA ILE A 37 -11.49 -11.20 4.61
C ILE A 37 -12.04 -9.80 4.39
N MET A 38 -11.99 -9.34 3.14
CA MET A 38 -12.63 -8.09 2.73
C MET A 38 -13.82 -8.39 1.84
N ILE A 39 -14.94 -7.71 2.09
CA ILE A 39 -16.22 -7.92 1.42
C ILE A 39 -16.63 -6.60 0.77
N TYR A 40 -16.89 -6.62 -0.54
CA TYR A 40 -17.45 -5.48 -1.24
C TYR A 40 -18.97 -5.45 -1.03
N SER A 41 -19.47 -4.48 -0.27
CA SER A 41 -20.91 -4.37 0.03
C SER A 41 -21.74 -3.88 -1.15
N GLY A 42 -21.15 -3.12 -2.08
CA GLY A 42 -21.89 -2.45 -3.16
C GLY A 42 -22.88 -1.38 -2.68
N LEU A 43 -22.77 -0.96 -1.41
CA LEU A 43 -23.66 0.01 -0.78
C LEU A 43 -22.88 1.27 -0.40
N TYR A 44 -23.52 2.43 -0.59
CA TYR A 44 -23.00 3.72 -0.14
C TYR A 44 -23.37 4.03 1.32
N ASP A 45 -24.42 3.39 1.84
CA ASP A 45 -24.91 3.58 3.21
C ASP A 45 -24.11 2.72 4.21
N ILE A 46 -23.37 3.40 5.08
CA ILE A 46 -22.51 2.80 6.11
C ILE A 46 -23.32 1.97 7.11
N VAL A 47 -24.52 2.42 7.48
CA VAL A 47 -25.37 1.73 8.46
C VAL A 47 -25.84 0.40 7.91
N LYS A 48 -26.30 0.39 6.64
CA LYS A 48 -26.69 -0.84 5.95
C LYS A 48 -25.51 -1.77 5.73
N ALA A 49 -24.35 -1.24 5.35
CA ALA A 49 -23.13 -2.04 5.20
C ALA A 49 -22.72 -2.72 6.53
N LYS A 50 -22.81 -1.99 7.65
CA LYS A 50 -22.53 -2.53 8.99
C LYS A 50 -23.54 -3.62 9.39
N ALA A 51 -24.82 -3.45 9.07
CA ALA A 51 -25.84 -4.47 9.33
C ALA A 51 -25.58 -5.76 8.53
N ILE A 52 -25.15 -5.67 7.27
CA ILE A 52 -24.76 -6.83 6.47
C ILE A 52 -23.52 -7.50 7.06
N ALA A 53 -22.50 -6.73 7.45
CA ALA A 53 -21.31 -7.27 8.09
C ALA A 53 -21.66 -8.04 9.39
N GLY A 54 -22.54 -7.49 10.23
CA GLY A 54 -23.02 -8.14 11.44
C GLY A 54 -23.73 -9.47 11.18
N LYS A 55 -24.57 -9.54 10.14
CA LYS A 55 -25.22 -10.80 9.72
C LYS A 55 -24.19 -11.84 9.28
N VAL A 56 -23.19 -11.44 8.50
CA VAL A 56 -22.12 -12.35 8.04
C VAL A 56 -21.31 -12.86 9.23
N ILE A 57 -20.94 -12.00 10.17
CA ILE A 57 -20.20 -12.35 11.39
C ILE A 57 -20.99 -13.37 12.22
N GLN A 58 -22.27 -13.11 12.47
CA GLN A 58 -23.13 -14.02 13.22
C GLN A 58 -23.23 -15.41 12.56
N GLU A 59 -23.42 -15.46 11.24
CA GLU A 59 -23.54 -16.73 10.51
C GLU A 59 -22.22 -17.52 10.47
N VAL A 60 -21.07 -16.85 10.49
CA VAL A 60 -19.76 -17.50 10.57
C VAL A 60 -19.50 -17.99 12.00
N ASN A 61 -19.70 -17.15 13.01
CA ASN A 61 -19.43 -17.50 14.41
C ASN A 61 -20.35 -18.62 14.91
N LYS A 62 -21.58 -18.74 14.40
CA LYS A 62 -22.45 -19.91 14.69
C LYS A 62 -21.84 -21.26 14.26
N LYS A 63 -20.97 -21.26 13.24
CA LYS A 63 -20.40 -22.50 12.68
C LYS A 63 -19.14 -22.96 13.40
N TYR A 64 -18.48 -22.09 14.14
CA TYR A 64 -17.19 -22.36 14.76
C TYR A 64 -17.25 -22.06 16.26
N LYS A 65 -16.93 -23.05 17.11
CA LYS A 65 -17.00 -22.91 18.58
C LYS A 65 -15.77 -22.26 19.22
N CYS A 66 -14.62 -22.29 18.54
CA CYS A 66 -13.34 -21.84 19.07
C CYS A 66 -12.70 -20.73 18.22
N LEU A 67 -13.42 -20.23 17.21
CA LEU A 67 -12.96 -19.19 16.31
C LEU A 67 -14.07 -18.17 16.13
N GLU A 68 -13.76 -16.91 16.43
CA GLU A 68 -14.66 -15.78 16.23
C GLU A 68 -14.05 -14.83 15.20
N ILE A 69 -14.89 -14.33 14.31
CA ILE A 69 -14.54 -13.21 13.43
C ILE A 69 -15.23 -11.95 13.93
N ASP A 70 -14.60 -10.81 13.71
CA ASP A 70 -15.13 -9.49 14.04
C ASP A 70 -14.86 -8.49 12.90
N LEU A 71 -15.52 -7.34 12.96
CA LEU A 71 -15.38 -6.26 12.00
C LEU A 71 -14.17 -5.38 12.33
N ASP A 72 -13.07 -5.56 11.60
CA ASP A 72 -11.85 -4.73 11.76
C ASP A 72 -12.02 -3.28 11.24
N GLY A 73 -12.84 -3.07 10.21
CA GLY A 73 -13.04 -1.75 9.64
C GLY A 73 -13.99 -1.70 8.46
N LEU A 74 -14.48 -0.48 8.17
CA LEU A 74 -15.21 -0.15 6.96
C LEU A 74 -14.37 0.79 6.11
N TYR A 75 -14.35 0.56 4.82
CA TYR A 75 -13.58 1.35 3.86
C TYR A 75 -14.52 1.98 2.83
N LYS A 76 -14.42 3.29 2.63
CA LYS A 76 -15.24 4.06 1.68
C LYS A 76 -14.72 3.87 0.25
N ARG A 77 -13.41 3.98 0.08
CA ARG A 77 -12.70 3.73 -1.18
C ARG A 77 -11.50 2.84 -0.94
N MET A 78 -11.16 2.02 -1.92
CA MET A 78 -10.00 1.13 -1.83
C MET A 78 -9.37 0.95 -3.21
N LEU A 79 -8.06 1.13 -3.26
CA LEU A 79 -7.20 0.76 -4.38
C LEU A 79 -6.45 -0.53 -4.02
N LEU A 80 -6.82 -1.62 -4.70
CA LEU A 80 -6.14 -2.90 -4.57
C LEU A 80 -5.18 -3.11 -5.75
N LEU A 81 -3.88 -3.19 -5.46
CA LEU A 81 -2.86 -3.42 -6.50
C LEU A 81 -2.48 -4.89 -6.60
N LYS A 82 -1.95 -5.44 -5.50
CA LYS A 82 -1.44 -6.82 -5.41
C LYS A 82 -1.73 -7.40 -4.04
N LYS A 83 -1.44 -8.69 -3.85
CA LYS A 83 -1.53 -9.34 -2.53
C LYS A 83 -0.68 -8.55 -1.51
N LYS A 84 -1.28 -8.19 -0.37
CA LYS A 84 -0.68 -7.35 0.69
C LYS A 84 -0.29 -5.92 0.26
N LYS A 85 -0.70 -5.46 -0.93
CA LYS A 85 -0.47 -4.09 -1.44
C LYS A 85 -1.79 -3.41 -1.74
N TYR A 86 -2.26 -2.57 -0.82
CA TYR A 86 -3.49 -1.79 -0.98
C TYR A 86 -3.39 -0.43 -0.29
N ALA A 87 -4.26 0.48 -0.71
CA ALA A 87 -4.58 1.69 0.03
C ALA A 87 -6.08 1.88 0.08
N ALA A 88 -6.58 2.39 1.20
CA ALA A 88 -8.00 2.54 1.41
C ALA A 88 -8.29 3.72 2.33
N VAL A 89 -9.48 4.28 2.19
CA VAL A 89 -10.01 5.32 3.08
C VAL A 89 -10.88 4.64 4.13
N LYS A 90 -10.36 4.50 5.34
CA LYS A 90 -11.05 3.90 6.49
C LYS A 90 -12.03 4.90 7.09
N VAL A 91 -13.27 4.45 7.23
CA VAL A 91 -14.35 5.20 7.88
C VAL A 91 -14.23 5.01 9.39
N GLN A 92 -14.20 6.11 10.15
CA GLN A 92 -14.28 6.05 11.60
C GLN A 92 -15.73 5.94 12.06
N PHE A 93 -15.98 5.14 13.10
CA PHE A 93 -17.32 4.94 13.66
C PHE A 93 -17.80 6.08 14.55
N LYS A 94 -16.89 6.98 14.94
CA LYS A 94 -17.18 8.23 15.64
C LYS A 94 -16.99 9.36 14.64
N ASP A 95 -17.83 10.40 14.69
CA ASP A 95 -17.72 11.59 13.84
C ASP A 95 -16.28 12.13 13.91
N GLY A 96 -15.53 11.80 12.87
CA GLY A 96 -14.08 11.91 12.86
C GLY A 96 -13.60 11.84 11.41
N PRO A 97 -12.47 12.48 11.11
CA PRO A 97 -11.98 12.58 9.75
C PRO A 97 -11.70 11.18 9.18
N GLU A 98 -11.92 11.04 7.88
CA GLU A 98 -11.55 9.84 7.12
C GLU A 98 -10.04 9.60 7.23
N VAL A 99 -9.63 8.35 7.51
CA VAL A 99 -8.21 8.00 7.66
C VAL A 99 -7.74 7.18 6.48
N LYS A 100 -6.70 7.64 5.79
CA LYS A 100 -6.07 6.90 4.69
C LYS A 100 -5.15 5.82 5.27
N GLU A 101 -5.51 4.56 5.04
CA GLU A 101 -4.69 3.40 5.36
C GLU A 101 -3.91 2.96 4.13
N ARG A 102 -2.60 2.76 4.27
CA ARG A 102 -1.68 2.30 3.21
C ARG A 102 -0.91 1.10 3.71
N LYS A 103 -1.02 -0.05 3.03
CA LYS A 103 -0.25 -1.26 3.38
C LYS A 103 0.50 -1.82 2.18
N GLY A 104 1.80 -2.03 2.37
CA GLY A 104 2.69 -2.69 1.41
C GLY A 104 2.95 -1.93 0.11
N LEU A 105 2.46 -0.68 -0.01
CA LEU A 105 2.77 0.19 -1.13
C LEU A 105 4.24 0.62 -1.11
N ASP A 106 4.79 0.91 -2.29
CA ASP A 106 6.20 1.28 -2.40
C ASP A 106 6.48 2.64 -1.75
N ILE A 107 5.47 3.53 -1.70
CA ILE A 107 5.51 4.81 -0.98
C ILE A 107 5.75 4.66 0.54
N VAL A 108 5.39 3.52 1.15
CA VAL A 108 5.63 3.29 2.59
C VAL A 108 6.99 2.64 2.87
N ARG A 109 7.74 2.29 1.84
CA ARG A 109 9.06 1.67 2.00
C ARG A 109 10.16 2.73 2.16
N ARG A 110 11.25 2.37 2.83
CA ARG A 110 12.38 3.29 3.09
C ARG A 110 13.37 3.42 1.92
N ASP A 111 13.36 2.44 1.01
CA ASP A 111 14.29 2.28 -0.11
C ASP A 111 13.90 3.05 -1.39
N TRP A 112 12.95 3.97 -1.29
CA TRP A 112 12.57 4.88 -2.37
C TRP A 112 12.97 6.32 -2.02
N SER A 113 13.25 7.12 -3.05
CA SER A 113 13.57 8.54 -2.88
C SER A 113 12.40 9.28 -2.24
N VAL A 114 12.69 10.38 -1.55
CA VAL A 114 11.64 11.23 -0.95
C VAL A 114 10.74 11.80 -2.03
N LEU A 115 11.30 12.23 -3.16
CA LEU A 115 10.56 12.73 -4.32
C LEU A 115 9.54 11.68 -4.83
N SER A 116 9.98 10.44 -5.02
CA SER A 116 9.08 9.37 -5.48
C SER A 116 7.94 9.08 -4.50
N LYS A 117 8.18 9.22 -3.20
CA LYS A 117 7.13 9.06 -2.18
C LYS A 117 6.13 10.20 -2.22
N GLU A 118 6.59 11.44 -2.35
CA GLU A 118 5.73 12.62 -2.41
C GLU A 118 4.83 12.60 -3.64
N VAL A 119 5.41 12.33 -4.82
CA VAL A 119 4.65 12.21 -6.07
C VAL A 119 3.69 11.01 -6.01
N GLY A 120 4.15 9.88 -5.47
CA GLY A 120 3.30 8.69 -5.29
C GLY A 120 2.15 8.92 -4.32
N GLU A 121 2.37 9.69 -3.26
CA GLU A 121 1.35 10.09 -2.29
C GLU A 121 0.32 11.02 -2.94
N PHE A 122 0.77 12.03 -3.71
CA PHE A 122 -0.11 12.89 -4.47
C PHE A 122 -1.01 12.08 -5.42
N CYS A 123 -0.42 11.16 -6.20
CA CYS A 123 -1.17 10.31 -7.11
C CYS A 123 -2.22 9.47 -6.37
N LEU A 124 -1.83 8.88 -5.23
CA LEU A 124 -2.73 8.09 -4.41
C LEU A 124 -3.88 8.94 -3.86
N ASP A 125 -3.58 10.17 -3.45
CA ASP A 125 -4.55 11.11 -2.93
C ASP A 125 -5.56 11.55 -3.98
N GLN A 126 -5.13 11.77 -5.22
CA GLN A 126 -6.05 12.03 -6.33
C GLN A 126 -6.93 10.79 -6.61
N ILE A 127 -6.36 9.58 -6.63
CA ILE A 127 -7.12 8.34 -6.90
C ILE A 127 -8.16 8.05 -5.81
N LEU A 128 -7.84 8.33 -4.54
CA LEU A 128 -8.75 8.13 -3.42
C LEU A 128 -9.68 9.33 -3.17
N SER A 129 -9.56 10.40 -3.97
CA SER A 129 -10.42 11.58 -3.87
C SER A 129 -11.85 11.31 -4.36
N GLU A 130 -12.72 12.31 -4.21
CA GLU A 130 -14.13 12.25 -4.67
C GLU A 130 -14.33 12.80 -6.09
N LYS A 131 -13.24 13.12 -6.79
CA LYS A 131 -13.24 13.74 -8.11
C LYS A 131 -13.65 12.77 -9.22
N SER A 132 -13.98 13.31 -10.40
CA SER A 132 -14.25 12.50 -11.58
C SER A 132 -12.98 11.78 -12.07
N CYS A 133 -13.17 10.71 -12.85
CA CYS A 133 -12.03 9.97 -13.41
C CYS A 133 -11.18 10.88 -14.32
N GLU A 134 -11.83 11.73 -15.12
CA GLU A 134 -11.14 12.66 -16.02
C GLU A 134 -10.31 13.67 -15.22
N GLU A 135 -10.89 14.29 -14.18
CA GLU A 135 -10.20 15.25 -13.33
C GLU A 135 -9.00 14.63 -12.61
N VAL A 136 -9.13 13.39 -12.13
CA VAL A 136 -8.04 12.66 -11.47
C VAL A 136 -6.89 12.41 -12.43
N VAL A 137 -7.18 11.92 -13.64
CA VAL A 137 -6.16 11.63 -14.65
C VAL A 137 -5.44 12.91 -15.07
N GLU A 138 -6.18 13.98 -15.32
CA GLU A 138 -5.60 15.27 -15.70
C GLU A 138 -4.72 15.86 -14.58
N SER A 139 -5.19 15.82 -13.34
CA SER A 139 -4.44 16.27 -12.16
C SER A 139 -3.12 15.52 -12.00
N ILE A 140 -3.14 14.19 -12.13
CA ILE A 140 -1.93 13.35 -12.05
C ILE A 140 -0.98 13.68 -13.21
N HIS A 141 -1.50 13.80 -14.42
CA HIS A 141 -0.68 14.08 -15.61
C HIS A 141 0.03 15.45 -15.51
N ASN A 142 -0.67 16.47 -15.03
CA ASN A 142 -0.12 17.80 -14.85
C ASN A 142 0.96 17.83 -13.77
N GLU A 143 0.75 17.13 -12.65
CA GLU A 143 1.77 17.02 -11.60
C GLU A 143 3.03 16.32 -12.10
N LEU A 144 2.89 15.21 -12.84
CA LEU A 144 4.04 14.48 -13.39
C LEU A 144 4.85 15.31 -14.38
N LYS A 145 4.17 16.12 -15.21
CA LYS A 145 4.85 17.07 -16.12
C LYS A 145 5.60 18.13 -15.36
N LYS A 146 4.97 18.75 -14.36
CA LYS A 146 5.61 19.76 -13.52
C LYS A 146 6.87 19.21 -12.85
N VAL A 147 6.77 18.04 -12.21
CA VAL A 147 7.92 17.38 -11.58
C VAL A 147 9.02 17.10 -12.59
N GLN A 148 8.68 16.66 -13.81
CA GLN A 148 9.67 16.46 -14.87
C GLN A 148 10.41 17.76 -15.23
N ASP A 149 9.70 18.87 -15.36
CA ASP A 149 10.29 20.16 -15.71
C ASP A 149 11.16 20.69 -14.57
N ASP A 150 10.67 20.64 -13.32
CA ASP A 150 11.40 21.03 -12.11
C ASP A 150 12.69 20.20 -11.96
N MET A 151 12.65 18.89 -12.27
CA MET A 151 13.82 18.01 -12.27
C MET A 151 14.85 18.44 -13.33
N ARG A 152 14.41 18.75 -14.55
CA ARG A 152 15.29 19.12 -15.67
C ARG A 152 15.91 20.51 -15.50
N ASN A 153 15.18 21.43 -14.89
CA ASN A 153 15.65 22.77 -14.58
C ASN A 153 16.55 22.81 -13.32
N GLY A 154 16.64 21.71 -12.57
CA GLY A 154 17.42 21.64 -11.34
C GLY A 154 16.78 22.37 -10.15
N GLU A 155 15.46 22.55 -10.19
CA GLU A 155 14.69 23.26 -9.15
C GLU A 155 14.39 22.38 -7.93
N ILE A 156 14.50 21.06 -8.08
CA ILE A 156 14.31 20.10 -6.99
C ILE A 156 15.58 19.96 -6.16
N ALA A 157 15.46 20.18 -4.85
CA ALA A 157 16.54 20.05 -3.89
C ALA A 157 17.12 18.63 -3.83
N LEU A 158 18.44 18.51 -3.62
CA LEU A 158 19.18 17.24 -3.66
C LEU A 158 18.67 16.23 -2.61
N GLU A 159 18.21 16.71 -1.46
CA GLU A 159 17.68 15.91 -0.35
C GLU A 159 16.47 15.07 -0.79
N LYS A 160 15.72 15.55 -1.78
CA LYS A 160 14.55 14.85 -2.32
C LYS A 160 14.93 13.58 -3.09
N TYR A 161 16.14 13.52 -3.63
CA TYR A 161 16.65 12.35 -4.37
C TYR A 161 17.28 11.29 -3.48
N VAL A 162 17.46 11.57 -2.18
CA VAL A 162 18.12 10.65 -1.26
C VAL A 162 17.33 9.35 -1.10
N ILE A 163 18.02 8.24 -1.33
CA ILE A 163 17.54 6.88 -1.08
C ILE A 163 18.27 6.34 0.14
N THR A 164 17.55 5.68 1.04
CA THR A 164 18.15 5.08 2.25
C THR A 164 18.04 3.56 2.22
N LYS A 165 19.14 2.86 2.53
CA LYS A 165 19.12 1.41 2.67
C LYS A 165 20.00 0.96 3.82
N THR A 166 19.49 0.01 4.60
CA THR A 166 20.19 -0.55 5.76
C THR A 166 21.13 -1.68 5.33
N LEU A 167 22.35 -1.65 5.84
CA LEU A 167 23.32 -2.73 5.69
C LEU A 167 22.91 -3.89 6.61
N THR A 168 22.84 -5.10 6.07
CA THR A 168 22.56 -6.32 6.84
C THR A 168 23.84 -6.99 7.35
N ARG A 169 24.99 -6.63 6.78
CA ARG A 169 26.32 -7.16 7.10
C ARG A 169 27.35 -6.02 6.98
N PRO A 170 28.60 -6.21 7.44
CA PRO A 170 29.67 -5.27 7.16
C PRO A 170 29.87 -5.11 5.64
N PRO A 171 30.19 -3.91 5.12
CA PRO A 171 30.33 -3.64 3.69
C PRO A 171 31.30 -4.59 2.96
N GLU A 172 32.38 -5.03 3.62
CA GLU A 172 33.39 -5.94 3.05
C GLU A 172 32.91 -7.38 2.89
N ALA A 173 31.85 -7.76 3.62
CA ALA A 173 31.31 -9.12 3.60
C ALA A 173 30.29 -9.32 2.47
N TYR A 174 30.05 -8.31 1.63
CA TYR A 174 29.16 -8.41 0.48
C TYR A 174 29.91 -8.95 -0.75
N PRO A 175 29.51 -10.11 -1.31
CA PRO A 175 30.15 -10.65 -2.51
C PRO A 175 29.92 -9.76 -3.73
N ASP A 176 28.76 -9.11 -3.82
CA ASP A 176 28.34 -8.27 -4.94
C ASP A 176 28.31 -6.78 -4.55
N ALA A 177 29.37 -6.28 -3.91
CA ALA A 177 29.42 -4.90 -3.42
C ALA A 177 29.20 -3.86 -4.54
N LYS A 178 29.77 -4.10 -5.74
CA LYS A 178 29.67 -3.19 -6.90
C LYS A 178 28.27 -3.09 -7.51
N SER A 179 27.41 -4.10 -7.33
CA SER A 179 26.03 -4.05 -7.83
C SER A 179 25.07 -3.42 -6.81
N GLN A 180 25.58 -2.98 -5.66
CA GLN A 180 24.81 -2.53 -4.52
C GLN A 180 25.21 -1.10 -4.12
N PRO A 181 24.48 -0.06 -4.58
CA PRO A 181 24.87 1.34 -4.39
C PRO A 181 25.17 1.72 -2.93
N HIS A 182 24.29 1.34 -2.00
CA HIS A 182 24.50 1.54 -0.56
C HIS A 182 25.77 0.89 0.03
N VAL A 183 26.23 -0.24 -0.52
CA VAL A 183 27.46 -0.92 -0.08
C VAL A 183 28.67 -0.18 -0.62
N GLU A 184 28.64 0.23 -1.88
CA GLU A 184 29.73 1.00 -2.50
C GLU A 184 29.93 2.35 -1.83
N VAL A 185 28.84 3.05 -1.50
CA VAL A 185 28.90 4.30 -0.71
C VAL A 185 29.48 4.04 0.68
N ALA A 186 29.07 2.97 1.37
CA ALA A 186 29.62 2.63 2.68
C ALA A 186 31.13 2.31 2.63
N LEU A 187 31.58 1.58 1.61
CA LEU A 187 33.01 1.32 1.40
C LEU A 187 33.79 2.62 1.16
N ARG A 188 33.24 3.54 0.36
CA ARG A 188 33.85 4.84 0.10
C ARG A 188 33.93 5.71 1.36
N LEU A 189 32.86 5.75 2.16
CA LEU A 189 32.85 6.44 3.47
C LEU A 189 33.95 5.90 4.38
N LYS A 190 34.09 4.58 4.46
CA LYS A 190 35.13 3.92 5.26
C LYS A 190 36.54 4.25 4.79
N GLN A 191 36.77 4.28 3.47
CA GLN A 191 38.05 4.70 2.88
C GLN A 191 38.37 6.16 3.21
N SER A 192 37.36 7.02 3.30
CA SER A 192 37.50 8.42 3.72
C SER A 192 37.65 8.60 5.24
N GLY A 193 37.74 7.51 6.03
CA GLY A 193 37.90 7.56 7.48
C GLY A 193 36.62 7.82 8.27
N ILE A 194 35.45 7.82 7.61
CA ILE A 194 34.15 7.99 8.26
C ILE A 194 33.67 6.63 8.79
N VAL A 195 33.32 6.60 10.08
CA VAL A 195 32.93 5.36 10.78
C VAL A 195 31.41 5.15 10.78
N THR A 196 30.63 6.23 10.74
CA THR A 196 29.17 6.20 10.72
C THR A 196 28.65 5.72 9.37
N GLY A 197 27.77 4.71 9.34
CA GLY A 197 27.26 4.17 8.08
C GLY A 197 28.07 2.98 7.52
N CYS A 198 29.04 2.48 8.27
CA CYS A 198 30.00 1.47 7.83
C CYS A 198 29.86 0.12 8.56
N SER A 199 28.86 -0.01 9.44
CA SER A 199 28.60 -1.22 10.23
C SER A 199 27.30 -1.91 9.83
N ALA A 200 27.20 -3.22 10.15
CA ALA A 200 25.94 -3.94 9.99
C ALA A 200 24.85 -3.31 10.88
N GLY A 201 23.67 -3.07 10.30
CA GLY A 201 22.56 -2.36 10.96
C GLY A 201 22.51 -0.87 10.64
N ASP A 202 23.59 -0.29 10.12
CA ASP A 202 23.60 1.13 9.76
C ASP A 202 22.77 1.40 8.50
N THR A 203 22.17 2.59 8.44
CA THR A 203 21.43 3.06 7.27
C THR A 203 22.28 4.02 6.47
N VAL A 204 22.48 3.69 5.19
CA VAL A 204 23.33 4.45 4.27
C VAL A 204 22.43 5.26 3.32
N PRO A 205 22.48 6.60 3.39
CA PRO A 205 21.87 7.46 2.39
C PRO A 205 22.77 7.55 1.15
N TYR A 206 22.17 7.54 -0.04
CA TYR A 206 22.88 7.74 -1.30
C TYR A 206 21.98 8.37 -2.36
N ILE A 207 22.61 8.96 -3.37
CA ILE A 207 21.97 9.50 -4.58
C ILE A 207 22.66 8.86 -5.78
N ILE A 208 21.89 8.55 -6.82
CA ILE A 208 22.42 8.05 -8.09
C ILE A 208 22.78 9.23 -8.98
N CYS A 209 24.03 9.28 -9.44
CA CYS A 209 24.54 10.31 -10.32
C CYS A 209 24.97 9.70 -11.65
N CYS A 210 25.04 10.53 -12.70
CA CYS A 210 25.73 10.14 -13.92
C CYS A 210 27.24 10.08 -13.65
N GLU A 211 27.92 9.11 -14.25
CA GLU A 211 29.38 9.04 -14.24
C GLU A 211 29.94 10.25 -15.01
N GLN A 212 30.88 10.98 -14.40
CA GLN A 212 31.55 12.13 -15.01
C GLN A 212 32.81 11.69 -15.73
#